data_AF-A0A6B3ELH5-F1
#
_entry.id   AF-A0A6B3ELH5-F1
#
_cell.length_a   1.000
_cell.length_b   1.000
_cell.length_c   1.000
_cell.angle_alpha   90.00
_cell.angle_beta   90.00
_cell.angle_gamma   90.00
#
_symmetry.space_group_name_H-M   'P 1'
#
loop_
_entity.id
_entity.type
_entity.pdbx_description
1 polymer ?
#
loop_
_entity_poly.entity_id
_entity_poly.type
_entity_poly.pdbx_seq_one_letter_code
_entity_poly.pdbx_strand_id
1 'polypeptide(L)'
;TFAHTTAVMQSREALFRVASECAQDLAADGVVYAEVRYAPEQHLEGGLGLEEVVEAVNDGFREGERLAAAEGLRIKVGALLTAMRHAARSLEIATLANTYRDRGVVGFDIAGAEAGFPPTRHLEA
;
A
#
# COMPACT_ATOMS: atom_id res chain seq x y z
N THR A 1 -15.71 -2.36 9.18
CA THR A 1 -14.51 -1.53 9.31
C THR A 1 -13.30 -2.44 9.35
N PHE A 2 -12.09 -1.93 9.09
CA PHE A 2 -10.84 -2.71 9.10
C PHE A 2 -10.04 -2.56 10.41
N ALA A 3 -10.66 -1.99 11.47
CA ALA A 3 -9.97 -1.59 12.70
C ALA A 3 -9.11 -2.73 13.32
N HIS A 4 -9.61 -3.96 13.34
CA HIS A 4 -8.87 -5.08 13.92
C HIS A 4 -7.68 -5.53 13.07
N THR A 5 -7.81 -5.52 11.75
CA THR A 5 -6.72 -5.90 10.85
C THR A 5 -5.67 -4.80 10.77
N THR A 6 -6.06 -3.52 10.78
CA THR A 6 -5.11 -2.40 10.77
C THR A 6 -4.38 -2.26 12.10
N ALA A 7 -5.01 -2.61 13.23
CA ALA A 7 -4.39 -2.50 14.56
C ALA A 7 -3.07 -3.29 14.69
N VAL A 8 -2.92 -4.41 13.98
CA VAL A 8 -1.70 -5.23 13.99
C VAL A 8 -0.67 -4.79 12.95
N MET A 9 -0.96 -3.75 12.17
CA MET A 9 -0.11 -3.20 11.12
C MET A 9 0.28 -1.74 11.41
N GLN A 10 0.57 -1.42 12.68
CA GLN A 10 0.92 -0.05 13.12
C GLN A 10 2.43 0.16 13.35
N SER A 11 3.27 -0.82 13.01
CA SER A 11 4.74 -0.71 13.10
C SER A 11 5.39 -0.97 11.75
N ARG A 12 6.60 -0.43 11.57
CA ARG A 12 7.40 -0.64 10.36
C ARG A 12 7.64 -2.13 10.10
N GLU A 13 7.97 -2.89 11.13
CA GLU A 13 8.26 -4.32 11.04
C GLU A 13 7.04 -5.11 10.62
N ALA A 14 5.86 -4.77 11.16
CA ALA A 14 4.62 -5.41 10.79
C ALA A 14 4.25 -5.15 9.33
N LEU A 15 4.34 -3.88 8.89
CA LEU A 15 4.08 -3.48 7.50
C LEU A 15 5.03 -4.15 6.51
N PHE A 16 6.32 -4.16 6.82
CA PHE A 16 7.33 -4.85 6.03
C PHE A 16 7.00 -6.34 5.87
N ARG A 17 6.67 -7.00 7.00
CA ARG A 17 6.36 -8.43 7.02
C ARG A 17 5.16 -8.76 6.15
N VAL A 18 4.03 -8.08 6.35
CA VAL A 18 2.79 -8.39 5.61
C VAL A 18 2.93 -8.10 4.11
N ALA A 19 3.68 -7.06 3.73
CA ALA A 19 3.96 -6.77 2.33
C ALA A 19 4.85 -7.84 1.68
N SER A 20 5.88 -8.31 2.40
CA SER A 20 6.73 -9.41 1.93
C SER A 20 5.98 -10.73 1.80
N GLU A 21 5.17 -11.09 2.80
CA GLU A 21 4.32 -12.29 2.78
C GLU A 21 3.29 -12.21 1.63
N CYS A 22 2.67 -11.04 1.41
CA CYS A 22 1.74 -10.83 0.30
C CYS A 22 2.38 -11.10 -1.08
N ALA A 23 3.61 -10.62 -1.31
CA ALA A 23 4.30 -10.86 -2.58
C ALA A 23 4.69 -12.34 -2.77
N GLN A 24 5.05 -13.05 -1.69
CA GLN A 24 5.35 -14.48 -1.71
C GLN A 24 4.10 -15.31 -2.02
N ASP A 25 2.98 -15.02 -1.34
CA ASP A 25 1.69 -15.70 -1.55
C ASP A 25 1.23 -15.53 -3.00
N LEU A 26 1.28 -14.32 -3.53
CA LEU A 26 0.93 -14.05 -4.93
C LEU A 26 1.83 -14.81 -5.91
N ALA A 27 3.14 -14.88 -5.65
CA ALA A 27 4.06 -15.63 -6.50
C ALA A 27 3.76 -17.14 -6.48
N ALA A 28 3.44 -17.67 -5.29
CA ALA A 28 3.05 -19.07 -5.11
C ALA A 28 1.75 -19.42 -5.85
N ASP A 29 0.82 -18.45 -5.94
CA ASP A 29 -0.40 -18.55 -6.75
C ASP A 29 -0.15 -18.41 -8.27
N GLY A 30 1.10 -18.20 -8.70
CA GLY A 30 1.49 -18.07 -10.10
C GLY A 30 1.28 -16.66 -10.68
N VAL A 31 1.03 -15.65 -9.83
CA VAL A 31 0.93 -14.26 -10.25
C VAL A 31 2.31 -13.72 -10.60
N VAL A 32 2.45 -13.21 -11.83
CA VAL A 32 3.72 -12.66 -12.33
C VAL A 32 3.81 -11.13 -12.23
N TYR A 33 2.67 -10.46 -12.06
CA TYR A 33 2.58 -9.01 -11.85
C TYR A 33 1.38 -8.68 -10.96
N ALA A 34 1.58 -7.81 -9.97
CA ALA A 34 0.52 -7.37 -9.07
C ALA A 34 0.62 -5.86 -8.77
N GLU A 35 -0.54 -5.21 -8.70
CA GLU A 35 -0.69 -3.87 -8.15
C GLU A 35 -1.45 -3.97 -6.84
N VAL A 36 -0.73 -3.83 -5.72
CA VAL A 36 -1.31 -3.98 -4.38
C VAL A 36 -1.71 -2.59 -3.87
N ARG A 37 -2.99 -2.43 -3.54
CA ARG A 37 -3.54 -1.18 -3.02
C ARG A 37 -3.60 -1.20 -1.49
N TYR A 38 -3.28 -0.08 -0.86
CA TYR A 38 -3.45 0.12 0.58
C TYR A 38 -3.52 1.61 0.90
N ALA A 39 -4.06 1.97 2.07
CA ALA A 39 -4.18 3.36 2.50
C ALA A 39 -3.14 3.68 3.58
N PRO A 40 -2.04 4.39 3.27
CA PRO A 40 -0.98 4.67 4.24
C PRO A 40 -1.49 5.41 5.49
N GLU A 41 -2.51 6.24 5.33
CA GLU A 41 -3.17 6.98 6.41
C GLU A 41 -3.83 6.11 7.49
N GLN A 42 -3.99 4.80 7.27
CA GLN A 42 -4.54 3.87 8.25
C GLN A 42 -3.47 3.25 9.18
N HIS A 43 -2.20 3.61 9.02
CA HIS A 43 -1.06 2.98 9.70
C HIS A 43 -0.24 3.97 10.56
N LEU A 44 -0.88 5.05 11.01
CA LEU A 44 -0.21 6.16 11.72
C LEU A 44 -0.42 6.14 13.24
N GLU A 45 -1.26 5.26 13.79
CA GLU A 45 -1.58 5.23 15.23
C GLU A 45 -0.38 4.80 16.07
N GLY A 46 0.56 4.06 15.49
CA GLY A 46 1.85 3.69 16.10
C GLY A 46 2.93 4.77 16.04
N GLY A 47 2.63 5.96 15.52
CA GLY A 47 3.56 7.09 15.45
C GLY A 47 4.39 7.18 14.16
N LEU A 48 4.10 6.36 13.15
CA LEU A 48 4.72 6.44 11.84
C LEU A 48 4.20 7.65 11.05
N GLY A 49 5.08 8.24 10.23
CA GLY A 49 4.72 9.14 9.14
C GLY A 49 4.26 8.39 7.88
N LEU A 50 3.62 9.11 6.95
CA LEU A 50 3.14 8.52 5.69
C LEU A 50 4.29 7.94 4.86
N GLU A 51 5.40 8.65 4.76
CA GLU A 51 6.61 8.21 4.06
C GLU A 51 7.18 6.94 4.67
N GLU A 52 7.24 6.85 6.00
CA GLU A 52 7.75 5.67 6.71
C GLU A 52 6.87 4.44 6.44
N VAL A 53 5.55 4.61 6.35
CA VAL A 53 4.63 3.55 5.96
C VAL A 53 4.90 3.10 4.52
N VAL A 54 5.03 4.04 3.57
CA VAL A 54 5.29 3.73 2.17
C VAL A 54 6.61 3.00 1.98
N GLU A 55 7.66 3.45 2.67
CA GLU A 55 8.98 2.83 2.63
C GLU A 55 8.98 1.43 3.24
N ALA A 56 8.30 1.24 4.38
CA ALA A 56 8.16 -0.08 5.00
C ALA A 56 7.49 -1.10 4.06
N VAL A 57 6.40 -0.70 3.40
CA VAL A 57 5.65 -1.56 2.47
C VAL A 57 6.46 -1.83 1.20
N ASN A 58 7.09 -0.82 0.61
CA ASN A 58 7.92 -1.00 -0.58
C ASN A 58 9.11 -1.93 -0.31
N ASP A 59 9.78 -1.77 0.83
CA ASP A 59 10.86 -2.66 1.25
C ASP A 59 10.36 -4.09 1.44
N GLY A 60 9.17 -4.27 2.04
CA GLY A 60 8.53 -5.56 2.17
C GLY A 60 8.26 -6.21 0.81
N PHE A 61 7.70 -5.48 -0.15
CA PHE A 61 7.51 -6.00 -1.51
C PHE A 61 8.83 -6.36 -2.20
N ARG A 62 9.90 -5.56 -2.03
CA ARG A 62 11.23 -5.90 -2.58
C ARG A 62 11.75 -7.20 -1.99
N GLU A 63 11.59 -7.39 -0.68
CA GLU A 63 12.01 -8.61 -0.01
C GLU A 63 11.19 -9.83 -0.46
N GLY A 64 9.87 -9.70 -0.54
CA GLY A 64 9.01 -10.80 -0.99
C GLY A 64 9.29 -11.22 -2.44
N GLU A 65 9.53 -10.26 -3.34
CA GLU A 65 10.02 -10.56 -4.70
C GLU A 65 11.36 -11.30 -4.69
N ARG A 66 12.30 -10.89 -3.84
CA ARG A 66 13.62 -11.52 -3.70
C ARG A 66 13.49 -12.96 -3.18
N LEU A 67 12.63 -13.20 -2.21
CA LEU A 67 12.35 -14.52 -1.64
C LEU A 67 11.68 -15.43 -2.68
N ALA A 68 10.66 -14.95 -3.39
CA ALA A 68 10.02 -15.69 -4.48
C ALA A 68 11.03 -16.07 -5.57
N ALA A 69 11.93 -15.15 -5.95
CA ALA A 69 12.99 -15.42 -6.91
C ALA A 69 13.97 -16.52 -6.45
N ALA A 70 14.26 -16.60 -5.15
CA ALA A 70 15.10 -17.65 -4.58
C ALA A 70 14.45 -19.05 -4.67
N GLU A 71 13.11 -19.11 -4.73
CA GLU A 71 12.33 -20.34 -4.95
C GLU A 71 12.07 -20.64 -6.43
N GLY A 72 12.63 -19.83 -7.34
CA GLY A 72 12.44 -19.98 -8.79
C GLY A 72 11.12 -19.41 -9.30
N LEU A 73 10.35 -18.72 -8.45
CA LEU A 73 9.13 -18.01 -8.82
C LEU A 73 9.48 -16.58 -9.26
N ARG A 74 8.66 -15.98 -10.13
CA ARG A 74 8.87 -14.60 -10.59
C ARG A 74 7.61 -13.79 -10.42
N ILE A 75 7.71 -12.67 -9.70
CA ILE A 75 6.65 -11.69 -9.56
C ILE A 75 7.25 -10.27 -9.58
N LYS A 76 6.49 -9.31 -10.10
CA LYS A 76 6.75 -7.89 -9.93
C LYS A 76 5.55 -7.24 -9.25
N VAL A 77 5.78 -6.50 -8.17
CA VAL A 77 4.75 -5.83 -7.37
C VAL A 77 4.93 -4.32 -7.44
N GLY A 78 3.85 -3.60 -7.74
CA GLY A 78 3.74 -2.15 -7.61
C GLY A 78 2.71 -1.78 -6.55
N ALA A 79 2.91 -0.66 -5.86
CA ALA A 79 1.97 -0.14 -4.87
C ALA A 79 0.99 0.88 -5.50
N LEU A 80 -0.28 0.80 -5.15
CA LEU A 80 -1.26 1.89 -5.36
C LEU A 80 -1.56 2.54 -4.01
N LEU A 81 -1.29 3.84 -3.87
CA LEU A 81 -1.61 4.55 -2.63
C LEU A 81 -3.05 5.02 -2.65
N THR A 82 -3.83 4.56 -1.68
CA THR A 82 -5.27 4.80 -1.60
C THR A 82 -5.57 5.91 -0.60
N ALA A 83 -6.28 6.95 -1.03
CA ALA A 83 -6.93 7.89 -0.12
C ALA A 83 -8.31 7.38 0.30
N MET A 84 -8.67 7.49 1.58
CA MET A 84 -10.00 7.10 2.02
C MET A 84 -11.02 8.21 1.74
N ARG A 85 -12.14 7.88 1.11
CA ARG A 85 -13.20 8.81 0.69
C ARG A 85 -13.82 9.63 1.82
N HIS A 86 -13.76 9.10 3.03
CA HIS A 86 -14.25 9.76 4.25
C HIS A 86 -13.16 10.55 4.98
N ALA A 87 -11.91 10.46 4.54
CA ALA A 87 -10.81 11.29 4.98
C ALA A 87 -10.58 12.46 4.01
N ALA A 88 -10.08 13.58 4.52
CA ALA A 88 -9.82 14.79 3.74
C ALA A 88 -8.34 14.89 3.32
N ARG A 89 -7.72 13.78 2.89
CA ARG A 89 -6.25 13.69 2.63
C ARG A 89 -5.88 13.36 1.18
N SER A 90 -6.83 13.37 0.23
CA SER A 90 -6.59 12.83 -1.11
C SER A 90 -5.48 13.52 -1.88
N LEU A 91 -5.39 14.85 -1.81
CA LEU A 91 -4.30 15.59 -2.46
C LEU A 91 -2.92 15.23 -1.86
N GLU A 92 -2.86 15.03 -0.55
CA GLU A 92 -1.63 14.64 0.15
C GLU A 92 -1.19 13.22 -0.29
N ILE A 93 -2.12 12.27 -0.33
CA ILE A 93 -1.83 10.89 -0.78
C ILE A 93 -1.48 10.84 -2.28
N ALA A 94 -2.13 11.65 -3.12
CA ALA A 94 -1.78 11.75 -4.54
C ALA A 94 -0.39 12.36 -4.75
N THR A 95 -0.05 13.41 -3.98
CA THR A 95 1.29 14.00 -3.99
C THR A 95 2.35 13.00 -3.54
N LEU A 96 2.06 12.22 -2.50
CA LEU A 96 2.92 11.15 -2.03
C LEU A 96 3.10 10.06 -3.09
N ALA A 97 2.03 9.66 -3.77
CA ALA A 97 2.10 8.68 -4.84
C ALA A 97 3.02 9.16 -5.99
N ASN A 98 2.86 10.42 -6.40
CA ASN A 98 3.73 11.04 -7.41
C ASN A 98 5.19 11.17 -6.95
N THR A 99 5.43 11.39 -5.65
CA THR A 99 6.77 11.45 -5.05
C THR A 99 7.48 10.09 -5.15
N TYR A 100 6.74 8.98 -4.99
CA TYR A 100 7.28 7.61 -5.05
C TYR A 100 7.09 6.90 -6.40
N ARG A 101 6.68 7.61 -7.47
CA ARG A 101 6.38 7.03 -8.79
C ARG A 101 7.52 6.22 -9.42
N ASP A 102 8.76 6.59 -9.11
CA ASP A 102 9.99 5.93 -9.59
C ASP A 102 10.60 4.99 -8.52
N ARG A 103 9.91 4.80 -7.39
CA ARG A 103 10.36 4.09 -6.18
C ARG A 103 9.37 3.01 -5.72
N GLY A 104 8.61 2.42 -6.64
CA GLY A 104 7.74 1.26 -6.37
C GLY A 104 6.25 1.57 -6.23
N VAL A 105 5.86 2.85 -6.15
CA VAL A 105 4.46 3.26 -6.30
C VAL A 105 4.15 3.44 -7.78
N VAL A 106 3.03 2.89 -8.24
CA VAL A 106 2.64 2.88 -9.65
C VAL A 106 1.30 3.57 -9.90
N GLY A 107 0.63 4.06 -8.86
CA GLY A 107 -0.61 4.81 -9.02
C GLY A 107 -1.26 5.27 -7.71
N PHE A 108 -2.41 5.91 -7.88
CA PHE A 108 -3.26 6.48 -6.85
C PHE A 108 -4.67 5.91 -6.95
N ASP A 109 -5.34 5.73 -5.81
CA ASP A 109 -6.69 5.15 -5.70
C ASP A 109 -7.56 5.91 -4.68
N ILE A 110 -8.88 5.76 -4.78
CA ILE A 110 -9.85 6.25 -3.77
C ILE A 110 -10.79 5.15 -3.31
N ALA A 111 -10.79 4.84 -2.02
CA ALA A 111 -11.59 3.73 -1.46
C ALA A 111 -12.31 4.12 -0.16
N GLY A 112 -12.98 3.15 0.47
CA GLY A 112 -13.82 3.37 1.65
C GLY A 112 -15.29 3.61 1.30
N ALA A 113 -16.05 4.15 2.26
CA ALA A 113 -17.48 4.34 2.09
C ALA A 113 -17.78 5.22 0.87
N GLU A 114 -18.54 4.69 -0.09
CA GLU A 114 -18.96 5.42 -1.29
C GLU A 114 -20.23 6.23 -1.05
N ALA A 115 -21.23 5.63 -0.38
CA ALA A 115 -22.48 6.30 -0.05
C ALA A 115 -22.22 7.51 0.86
N GLY A 116 -22.58 8.71 0.40
CA GLY A 116 -22.33 9.96 1.11
C GLY A 116 -20.94 10.58 0.90
N PHE A 117 -20.06 9.91 0.16
CA PHE A 117 -18.70 10.37 -0.16
C PHE A 117 -18.42 10.22 -1.68
N PRO A 118 -19.03 11.09 -2.50
CA PRO A 118 -18.90 11.01 -3.95
C PRO A 118 -17.45 11.27 -4.39
N PRO A 119 -17.01 10.66 -5.51
CA PRO A 119 -15.64 10.81 -6.00
C PRO A 119 -15.30 12.26 -6.37
N THR A 120 -16.30 13.10 -6.62
CA THR A 120 -16.12 14.53 -6.93
C THR A 120 -15.47 15.34 -5.80
N ARG A 121 -15.46 14.82 -4.57
CA ARG A 121 -14.71 15.43 -3.45
C ARG A 121 -13.20 15.31 -3.55
N HIS A 122 -12.70 14.53 -4.52
CA HIS A 122 -11.29 14.23 -4.69
C HIS A 122 -10.74 14.76 -6.03
N LEU A 123 -11.47 15.65 -6.72
CA LEU A 123 -11.08 16.19 -8.04
C LEU A 123 -9.77 16.98 -8.04
N GLU A 124 -9.37 17.50 -6.89
CA GLU A 124 -8.11 18.26 -6.76
C GLU A 124 -6.86 17.35 -6.76
N ALA A 125 -7.03 16.06 -6.45
CA ALA A 125 -5.97 15.06 -6.39
C ALA A 125 -5.63 14.53 -7.79
#